data_AF-A0A2R6BN60-F1
#
_entry.id   AF-A0A2R6BN60-F1
#
_cell.length_a   1.000
_cell.length_b   1.000
_cell.length_c   1.000
_cell.angle_alpha   90.00
_cell.angle_beta   90.00
_cell.angle_gamma   90.00
#
_symmetry.space_group_name_H-M   'P 1'
#
loop_
_entity.id
_entity.type
_entity.pdbx_description
1 polymer ?
#
loop_
_entity_poly.entity_id
_entity_poly.type
_entity_poly.pdbx_seq_one_letter_code
_entity_poly.pdbx_strand_id
1 'polypeptide(L)'
;MSISVMVEKERVLEALRNCYDPEIPVNIVDLGLIYDLKIDGGSVFVKMTLTAQGCPAHAFLKEEVERQLLQVPGVDSAQVDIVWDPPWTPERMSDEAKKQLGFDRPQEPSVPLELKPIRSGSSRSAPDGSNLLVNKRGEAYKVSDDVKAVWELCDGSKSVGEVVGVLAERLGVPIEEIAGQVAQMVYEMLQLGLLANPDEFVQLDLT
;
A
#
# COMPACT_ATOMS: atom_id res chain seq x y z
N MET A 1 -46.54 -12.01 27.40
CA MET A 1 -45.80 -10.78 27.07
C MET A 1 -44.84 -11.13 25.95
N SER A 2 -45.12 -10.72 24.72
CA SER A 2 -44.21 -10.95 23.59
C SER A 2 -43.16 -9.85 23.62
N ILE A 3 -41.90 -10.20 23.89
CA ILE A 3 -40.77 -9.28 23.73
C ILE A 3 -40.58 -9.11 22.22
N SER A 4 -40.88 -7.93 21.68
CA SER A 4 -40.49 -7.60 20.30
C SER A 4 -39.01 -7.24 20.34
N VAL A 5 -38.17 -8.07 19.71
CA VAL A 5 -36.73 -7.81 19.58
C VAL A 5 -36.55 -6.85 18.41
N MET A 6 -36.13 -5.63 18.67
CA MET A 6 -35.75 -4.69 17.61
C MET A 6 -34.34 -5.03 17.13
N VAL A 7 -34.13 -5.00 15.81
CA VAL A 7 -32.81 -5.25 15.22
C VAL A 7 -31.95 -4.00 15.39
N GLU A 8 -30.85 -4.14 16.12
CA GLU A 8 -29.86 -3.07 16.32
C GLU A 8 -28.87 -3.03 15.15
N LYS A 9 -28.58 -1.83 14.64
CA LYS A 9 -27.67 -1.62 13.51
C LYS A 9 -26.27 -2.15 13.80
N GLU A 10 -25.81 -1.99 15.03
CA GLU A 10 -24.50 -2.42 15.51
C GLU A 10 -24.35 -3.94 15.39
N ARG A 11 -25.38 -4.71 15.77
CA ARG A 11 -25.37 -6.18 15.63
C ARG A 11 -25.33 -6.64 14.18
N VAL A 12 -26.03 -5.92 13.31
CA VAL A 12 -25.98 -6.16 11.86
C VAL A 12 -24.58 -5.90 11.33
N LEU A 13 -23.95 -4.80 11.72
CA LEU A 13 -22.57 -4.49 11.33
C LEU A 13 -21.56 -5.51 11.88
N GLU A 14 -21.75 -6.01 13.11
CA GLU A 14 -20.94 -7.09 13.68
C GLU A 14 -21.08 -8.40 12.89
N ALA A 15 -22.29 -8.77 12.49
CA ALA A 15 -22.52 -9.93 11.63
C ALA A 15 -21.85 -9.77 10.26
N LEU A 16 -21.95 -8.58 9.66
CA LEU A 16 -21.27 -8.27 8.39
C LEU A 16 -19.74 -8.32 8.50
N ARG A 17 -19.16 -7.97 9.67
CA ARG A 17 -17.71 -8.10 9.91
C ARG A 17 -17.22 -9.55 9.95
N ASN A 18 -18.11 -10.53 10.07
CA ASN A 18 -17.76 -11.94 9.95
C ASN A 18 -17.70 -12.44 8.49
N CYS A 19 -18.07 -11.58 7.52
CA CYS A 19 -17.97 -11.88 6.10
C CYS A 19 -16.67 -11.31 5.54
N TYR A 20 -15.89 -12.13 4.83
CA TYR A 20 -14.59 -11.77 4.26
C TYR A 20 -14.62 -11.85 2.74
N ASP A 21 -13.88 -10.94 2.10
CA ASP A 21 -13.63 -11.05 0.67
C ASP A 21 -12.74 -12.29 0.39
N PRO A 22 -13.05 -13.10 -0.63
CA PRO A 22 -12.31 -14.32 -0.91
C PRO A 22 -10.91 -14.09 -1.51
N GLU A 23 -10.67 -12.91 -2.07
CA GLU A 23 -9.39 -12.53 -2.70
C GLU A 23 -8.55 -11.66 -1.76
N ILE A 24 -9.19 -10.77 -1.00
CA ILE A 24 -8.54 -9.87 -0.03
C ILE A 24 -8.90 -10.30 1.39
N PRO A 25 -7.94 -10.69 2.25
CA PRO A 25 -8.19 -11.26 3.59
C PRO A 25 -8.60 -10.19 4.63
N VAL A 26 -9.63 -9.41 4.32
CA VAL A 26 -10.21 -8.34 5.15
C VAL A 26 -11.74 -8.46 5.08
N ASN A 27 -12.42 -8.10 6.16
CA ASN A 27 -13.88 -8.18 6.19
C ASN A 27 -14.54 -7.11 5.30
N ILE A 28 -15.74 -7.40 4.81
CA ILE A 28 -16.43 -6.55 3.82
C ILE A 28 -16.81 -5.16 4.34
N VAL A 29 -16.89 -4.98 5.67
CA VAL A 29 -17.18 -3.69 6.30
C VAL A 29 -15.94 -2.81 6.26
N ASP A 30 -14.79 -3.33 6.69
CA ASP A 30 -13.53 -2.60 6.73
C ASP A 30 -12.93 -2.40 5.33
N LEU A 31 -13.26 -3.28 4.37
CA LEU A 31 -12.99 -3.04 2.95
C LEU A 31 -13.86 -1.91 2.35
N GLY A 32 -14.91 -1.46 3.03
CA GLY A 32 -15.81 -0.45 2.51
C GLY A 32 -16.67 -0.94 1.34
N LEU A 33 -17.04 -2.23 1.34
CA LEU A 33 -17.90 -2.82 0.31
C LEU A 33 -19.39 -2.51 0.54
N ILE A 34 -19.78 -2.18 1.79
CA ILE A 34 -21.16 -1.85 2.15
C ILE A 34 -21.46 -0.39 1.76
N TYR A 35 -22.33 -0.19 0.77
CA TYR A 35 -22.70 1.13 0.26
C TYR A 35 -23.97 1.68 0.92
N ASP A 36 -24.90 0.81 1.27
CA ASP A 36 -26.13 1.18 1.96
C ASP A 36 -26.58 0.03 2.86
N LEU A 37 -27.14 0.38 4.02
CA LEU A 37 -27.68 -0.56 4.99
C LEU A 37 -29.00 0.00 5.51
N LYS A 38 -30.10 -0.70 5.24
CA LYS A 38 -31.44 -0.36 5.71
C LYS A 38 -32.00 -1.47 6.58
N ILE A 39 -32.59 -1.08 7.71
CA ILE A 39 -33.20 -1.98 8.67
C ILE A 39 -34.63 -1.48 8.89
N ASP A 40 -35.62 -2.31 8.59
CA ASP A 40 -37.03 -2.03 8.79
C ASP A 40 -37.69 -3.19 9.56
N GLY A 41 -37.84 -3.01 10.87
CA GLY A 41 -38.25 -4.09 11.77
C GLY A 41 -37.24 -5.25 11.72
N GLY A 42 -37.71 -6.43 11.29
CA GLY A 42 -36.87 -7.62 11.07
C GLY A 42 -36.33 -7.76 9.64
N SER A 43 -36.57 -6.80 8.75
CA SER A 43 -36.09 -6.85 7.37
C SER A 43 -34.80 -6.05 7.21
N VAL A 44 -33.73 -6.71 6.74
CA VAL A 44 -32.43 -6.10 6.49
C VAL A 44 -32.12 -6.09 5.00
N PHE A 45 -31.83 -4.90 4.47
CA PHE A 45 -31.38 -4.72 3.11
C PHE A 45 -29.97 -4.16 3.08
N VAL A 46 -29.08 -4.82 2.35
CA VAL A 46 -27.69 -4.40 2.14
C VAL A 46 -27.48 -4.14 0.66
N LYS A 47 -27.04 -2.93 0.32
CA LYS A 47 -26.46 -2.63 -0.98
C LYS A 47 -24.94 -2.67 -0.84
N MET A 48 -24.29 -3.50 -1.64
CA MET A 48 -22.83 -3.63 -1.61
C MET A 48 -22.24 -3.70 -3.01
N THR A 49 -20.93 -3.49 -3.08
CA THR A 49 -20.11 -3.72 -4.27
C THR A 49 -19.11 -4.84 -3.99
N LEU A 50 -18.28 -5.15 -4.98
CA LEU A 50 -17.16 -6.07 -4.88
C LEU A 50 -15.86 -5.38 -5.34
N THR A 51 -14.73 -6.00 -5.02
CA THR A 51 -13.39 -5.54 -5.36
C THR A 51 -13.09 -5.70 -6.86
N ALA A 52 -13.69 -6.71 -7.50
CA ALA A 52 -13.57 -6.97 -8.94
C ALA A 52 -14.89 -7.50 -9.55
N GLN A 53 -15.06 -7.33 -10.86
CA GLN A 53 -16.23 -7.84 -11.59
C GLN A 53 -15.95 -9.23 -12.19
N GLY A 54 -16.93 -10.14 -12.12
CA GLY A 54 -16.95 -11.35 -12.95
C GLY A 54 -16.37 -12.64 -12.35
N CYS A 55 -15.92 -12.66 -11.09
CA CYS A 55 -15.50 -13.91 -10.44
C CYS A 55 -16.71 -14.71 -9.91
N PRO A 56 -16.80 -16.04 -10.12
CA PRO A 56 -17.86 -16.89 -9.55
C PRO A 56 -17.92 -16.88 -8.02
N ALA A 57 -16.78 -16.62 -7.35
CA ALA A 57 -16.67 -16.54 -5.89
C ALA A 57 -17.61 -15.49 -5.27
N HIS A 58 -17.98 -14.47 -6.04
CA HIS A 58 -18.84 -13.38 -5.60
C HIS A 58 -20.29 -13.78 -5.31
N ALA A 59 -20.82 -14.79 -6.02
CA ALA A 59 -22.15 -15.33 -5.73
C ALA A 59 -22.19 -15.97 -4.33
N PHE A 60 -21.10 -16.66 -3.96
CA PHE A 60 -20.97 -17.24 -2.62
C PHE A 60 -20.89 -16.18 -1.53
N LEU A 61 -20.18 -15.07 -1.78
CA LEU A 61 -20.11 -13.98 -0.81
C LEU A 61 -21.49 -13.35 -0.56
N LYS A 62 -22.30 -13.16 -1.62
CA LYS A 62 -23.68 -12.70 -1.47
C LYS A 62 -24.50 -13.60 -0.55
N GLU A 63 -24.48 -14.91 -0.83
CA GLU A 63 -25.21 -15.91 -0.04
C GLU A 63 -24.70 -15.97 1.40
N GLU A 64 -23.39 -15.87 1.61
CA GLU A 64 -22.79 -15.85 2.95
C GLU A 64 -23.24 -14.62 3.75
N VAL A 65 -23.29 -13.44 3.13
CA VAL A 65 -23.81 -12.23 3.77
C VAL A 65 -25.27 -12.40 4.18
N GLU A 66 -26.13 -12.89 3.28
CA GLU A 66 -27.54 -13.16 3.60
C GLU A 66 -27.66 -14.16 4.76
N ARG A 67 -26.86 -15.23 4.75
CA ARG A 67 -26.83 -16.25 5.81
C ARG A 67 -26.35 -15.70 7.15
N GLN A 68 -25.35 -14.81 7.18
CA GLN A 68 -24.85 -14.19 8.41
C GLN A 68 -25.87 -13.22 9.00
N LEU A 69 -26.55 -12.44 8.15
CA LEU A 69 -27.61 -11.52 8.58
C LEU A 69 -28.81 -12.25 9.18
N LEU A 70 -29.23 -13.38 8.61
CA LEU A 70 -30.33 -14.20 9.12
C LEU A 70 -30.04 -14.85 10.48
N GLN A 71 -28.78 -14.87 10.93
CA GLN A 71 -28.42 -15.35 12.27
C GLN A 71 -28.54 -14.26 13.34
N VAL A 72 -28.74 -12.99 12.95
CA VAL A 72 -28.91 -11.89 13.89
C VAL A 72 -30.29 -11.97 14.57
N PRO A 73 -30.37 -12.00 15.91
CA PRO A 73 -31.66 -12.07 16.61
C PRO A 73 -32.59 -10.91 16.22
N GLY A 74 -33.80 -11.25 15.78
CA GLY A 74 -34.83 -10.31 15.33
C GLY A 74 -34.85 -10.06 13.82
N VAL A 75 -33.89 -10.60 13.06
CA VAL A 75 -33.92 -10.56 11.59
C VAL A 75 -34.79 -11.70 11.06
N ASP A 76 -35.86 -11.34 10.34
CA ASP A 76 -36.79 -12.24 9.68
C ASP A 76 -36.45 -12.42 8.19
N SER A 77 -35.86 -11.41 7.56
CA SER A 77 -35.45 -11.44 6.15
C SER A 77 -34.18 -10.63 5.90
N ALA A 78 -33.34 -11.13 5.00
CA ALA A 78 -32.14 -10.46 4.55
C ALA A 78 -32.08 -10.47 3.02
N GLN A 79 -31.82 -9.31 2.42
CA GLN A 79 -31.65 -9.17 0.98
C GLN A 79 -30.36 -8.39 0.70
N VAL A 80 -29.52 -8.95 -0.17
CA VAL A 80 -28.30 -8.29 -0.65
C VAL A 80 -28.45 -7.92 -2.12
N ASP A 81 -28.14 -6.67 -2.44
CA ASP A 81 -28.07 -6.14 -3.81
C ASP A 81 -26.63 -5.78 -4.15
N ILE A 82 -26.09 -6.40 -5.21
CA ILE A 82 -24.74 -6.13 -5.70
C ILE A 82 -24.83 -5.08 -6.80
N VAL A 83 -24.21 -3.93 -6.56
CA VAL A 83 -24.08 -2.83 -7.52
C VAL A 83 -22.64 -2.68 -7.98
N TRP A 84 -22.47 -2.12 -9.17
CA TRP A 84 -21.17 -1.86 -9.79
C TRP A 84 -20.87 -0.37 -9.97
N ASP A 85 -21.87 0.47 -9.72
CA ASP A 85 -21.77 1.92 -9.80
C ASP A 85 -22.20 2.57 -8.47
N PRO A 86 -21.34 3.38 -7.83
CA PRO A 86 -19.94 3.65 -8.22
C PRO A 86 -19.05 2.40 -8.10
N PRO A 87 -17.93 2.32 -8.85
CA PRO A 87 -16.97 1.25 -8.66
C PRO A 87 -16.28 1.37 -7.29
N TRP A 88 -15.84 0.24 -6.76
CA TRP A 88 -15.03 0.23 -5.55
C TRP A 88 -13.63 0.81 -5.84
N THR A 89 -13.09 1.54 -4.87
CA THR A 89 -11.70 2.00 -4.86
C THR A 89 -11.06 1.74 -3.50
N PRO A 90 -9.74 1.46 -3.43
CA PRO A 90 -9.00 1.29 -2.18
C PRO A 90 -9.18 2.42 -1.16
N GLU A 91 -9.52 3.62 -1.62
CA GLU A 91 -9.79 4.79 -0.76
C GLU A 91 -10.93 4.56 0.24
N ARG A 92 -11.88 3.67 -0.09
CA ARG A 92 -13.05 3.33 0.74
C ARG A 92 -12.72 2.47 1.95
N MET A 93 -11.54 1.86 1.99
CA MET A 93 -11.12 1.02 3.11
C MET A 93 -10.97 1.86 4.39
N SER A 94 -11.24 1.22 5.53
CA SER A 94 -10.91 1.79 6.84
C SER A 94 -9.40 1.99 6.98
N ASP A 95 -9.00 2.82 7.93
CA ASP A 95 -7.57 3.05 8.21
C ASP A 95 -6.88 1.77 8.68
N GLU A 96 -7.59 0.94 9.45
CA GLU A 96 -7.10 -0.37 9.89
C GLU A 96 -6.89 -1.33 8.71
N ALA A 97 -7.83 -1.38 7.76
CA ALA A 97 -7.70 -2.20 6.56
C ALA A 97 -6.58 -1.72 5.65
N LYS A 98 -6.46 -0.39 5.46
CA LYS A 98 -5.33 0.22 4.74
C LYS A 98 -4.01 -0.18 5.37
N LYS A 99 -3.90 -0.13 6.69
CA LYS A 99 -2.71 -0.52 7.44
C LYS A 99 -2.41 -2.01 7.33
N GLN A 100 -3.41 -2.87 7.44
CA GLN A 100 -3.27 -4.31 7.31
C GLN A 100 -2.74 -4.69 5.92
N LEU A 101 -3.20 -3.99 4.88
CA LEU A 101 -2.81 -4.23 3.49
C LEU A 101 -1.61 -3.39 3.03
N GLY A 102 -1.03 -2.57 3.92
CA GLY A 102 0.16 -1.75 3.63
C GLY A 102 -0.07 -0.53 2.76
N PHE A 103 -1.31 -0.07 2.58
CA PHE A 103 -1.65 1.17 1.87
C PHE A 103 -1.27 2.44 2.64
N ASP A 104 -1.04 2.33 3.95
CA ASP A 104 -0.55 3.42 4.80
C ASP A 104 0.97 3.63 4.68
N ARG A 105 1.67 2.67 4.09
CA ARG A 105 3.10 2.78 3.82
C ARG A 105 3.31 3.42 2.45
N PRO A 106 4.29 4.33 2.29
CA PRO A 106 4.80 4.63 0.96
C PRO A 106 5.09 3.29 0.28
N GLN A 107 4.53 3.04 -0.90
CA GLN A 107 4.92 1.86 -1.66
C GLN A 107 6.42 1.97 -1.87
N GLU A 108 7.18 1.10 -1.19
CA GLU A 108 8.63 1.11 -1.30
C GLU A 108 8.95 0.99 -2.79
N PRO A 109 9.62 1.97 -3.41
CA PRO A 109 10.17 1.72 -4.73
C PRO A 109 11.08 0.52 -4.59
N SER A 110 10.79 -0.51 -5.37
CA SER A 110 11.44 -1.82 -5.30
C SER A 110 12.82 -1.73 -5.94
N VAL A 111 13.72 -0.97 -5.31
CA VAL A 111 15.15 -1.09 -5.55
C VAL A 111 15.59 -2.39 -4.91
N PRO A 112 16.10 -3.38 -5.68
CA PRO A 112 16.57 -4.62 -5.09
C PRO A 112 17.67 -4.33 -4.06
N LEU A 113 17.57 -4.90 -2.85
CA LEU A 113 18.60 -4.70 -1.82
C LEU A 113 19.98 -5.19 -2.28
N GLU A 114 20.02 -6.13 -3.22
CA GLU A 114 21.23 -6.67 -3.85
C GLU A 114 21.83 -5.74 -4.92
N LEU A 115 21.08 -4.73 -5.39
CA LEU A 115 21.56 -3.79 -6.40
C LEU A 115 22.81 -3.08 -5.89
N LYS A 116 23.85 -3.01 -6.71
CA LYS A 116 25.09 -2.28 -6.43
C LYS A 116 25.15 -1.00 -7.26
N PRO A 117 24.42 0.07 -6.87
CA PRO A 117 24.37 1.28 -7.67
C PRO A 117 25.76 1.94 -7.77
N ILE A 118 26.03 2.52 -8.94
CA ILE A 118 27.28 3.22 -9.23
C ILE A 118 27.01 4.71 -9.38
N ARG A 119 27.82 5.55 -8.74
CA ARG A 119 27.80 7.02 -8.93
C ARG A 119 27.89 7.39 -10.40
N SER A 120 26.96 8.24 -10.82
CA SER A 120 26.89 8.81 -12.16
C SER A 120 26.91 10.33 -12.07
N GLY A 121 28.02 10.93 -12.48
CA GLY A 121 28.21 12.38 -12.44
C GLY A 121 29.21 12.85 -11.38
N SER A 122 29.00 14.03 -10.81
CA SER A 122 29.95 14.69 -9.89
C SER A 122 29.23 15.44 -8.76
N SER A 123 29.90 15.64 -7.63
CA SER A 123 29.44 16.54 -6.58
C SER A 123 30.17 17.87 -6.63
N ARG A 124 29.47 18.95 -6.25
CA ARG A 124 30.05 20.30 -6.07
C ARG A 124 29.33 21.05 -4.95
N SER A 125 29.95 22.12 -4.45
CA SER A 125 29.31 23.03 -3.49
C SER A 125 28.82 24.28 -4.20
N ALA A 126 27.59 24.71 -3.90
CA ALA A 126 27.07 25.99 -4.32
C ALA A 126 27.67 27.14 -3.47
N PRO A 127 27.60 28.41 -3.92
CA PRO A 127 28.11 29.55 -3.17
C PRO A 127 27.45 29.74 -1.78
N ASP A 128 26.23 29.26 -1.61
CA ASP A 128 25.49 29.27 -0.35
C ASP A 128 25.90 28.11 0.59
N GLY A 129 26.90 27.31 0.20
CA GLY A 129 27.38 26.14 0.96
C GLY A 129 26.57 24.86 0.73
N SER A 130 25.47 24.91 -0.04
CA SER A 130 24.65 23.72 -0.28
C SER A 130 25.31 22.70 -1.20
N ASN A 131 25.02 21.42 -0.98
CA ASN A 131 25.51 20.33 -1.81
C ASN A 131 24.74 20.27 -3.12
N LEU A 132 25.47 20.16 -4.22
CA LEU A 132 24.94 19.91 -5.54
C LEU A 132 25.46 18.57 -6.07
N LEU A 133 24.58 17.73 -6.58
CA LEU A 133 24.94 16.60 -7.42
C LEU A 133 24.62 16.94 -8.88
N VAL A 134 25.54 16.63 -9.77
CA VAL A 134 25.46 16.95 -11.19
C VAL A 134 25.52 15.66 -11.98
N ASN A 135 24.49 15.32 -12.73
CA ASN A 135 24.46 14.09 -13.53
C ASN A 135 25.32 14.23 -14.80
N LYS A 136 25.45 13.15 -15.57
CA LYS A 136 26.20 13.13 -16.84
C LYS A 136 25.61 14.03 -17.94
N ARG A 137 24.36 14.46 -17.81
CA ARG A 137 23.71 15.42 -18.73
C ARG A 137 24.03 16.88 -18.37
N GLY A 138 24.76 17.11 -17.28
CA GLY A 138 25.09 18.45 -16.78
C GLY A 138 23.98 19.09 -15.93
N GLU A 139 22.90 18.36 -15.65
CA GLU A 139 21.81 18.83 -14.79
C GLU A 139 22.24 18.76 -13.34
N ALA A 140 21.98 19.84 -12.58
CA ALA A 140 22.42 19.98 -11.21
C ALA A 140 21.24 20.02 -10.24
N TYR A 141 21.34 19.20 -9.20
CA TYR A 141 20.32 19.02 -8.17
C TYR A 141 20.88 19.44 -6.83
N LYS A 142 20.20 20.35 -6.15
CA LYS A 142 20.50 20.68 -4.75
C LYS A 142 19.98 19.54 -3.87
N VAL A 143 20.85 18.99 -3.02
CA VAL A 143 20.55 17.81 -2.20
C VAL A 143 20.89 18.04 -0.74
N SER A 144 20.28 17.25 0.15
CA SER A 144 20.64 17.21 1.57
C SER A 144 21.98 16.50 1.80
N ASP A 145 22.52 16.61 3.01
CA ASP A 145 23.71 15.85 3.42
C ASP A 145 23.46 14.34 3.38
N ASP A 146 22.26 13.88 3.73
CA ASP A 146 21.90 12.46 3.73
C ASP A 146 21.90 11.89 2.31
N VAL A 147 21.28 12.59 1.35
CA VAL A 147 21.27 12.18 -0.05
C VAL A 147 22.69 12.14 -0.61
N LYS A 148 23.53 13.12 -0.26
CA LYS A 148 24.94 13.12 -0.65
C LYS A 148 25.71 11.95 -0.03
N ALA A 149 25.47 11.62 1.24
CA ALA A 149 26.11 10.51 1.92
C ALA A 149 25.74 9.16 1.28
N VAL A 150 24.46 8.95 0.95
CA VAL A 150 24.01 7.76 0.18
C VAL A 150 24.73 7.71 -1.16
N TRP A 151 24.72 8.81 -1.92
CA TRP A 151 25.39 8.90 -3.23
C TRP A 151 26.88 8.54 -3.13
N GLU A 152 27.59 9.05 -2.12
CA GLU A 152 29.02 8.78 -1.89
C GLU A 152 29.32 7.31 -1.60
N LEU A 153 28.40 6.59 -0.95
CA LEU A 153 28.52 5.16 -0.64
C LEU A 153 28.23 4.25 -1.85
N CYS A 154 27.47 4.73 -2.83
CA CYS A 154 27.09 3.99 -4.04
C CYS A 154 28.21 3.97 -5.10
N ASP A 155 29.34 3.34 -4.82
CA ASP A 155 30.49 3.24 -5.74
C ASP A 155 30.51 1.93 -6.57
N GLY A 156 29.45 1.13 -6.52
CA GLY A 156 29.36 -0.20 -7.14
C GLY A 156 29.95 -1.34 -6.31
N SER A 157 30.61 -1.07 -5.19
CA SER A 157 31.14 -2.12 -4.29
C SER A 157 30.06 -2.68 -3.37
N LYS A 158 29.18 -1.82 -2.88
CA LYS A 158 28.15 -2.12 -1.88
C LYS A 158 26.78 -2.27 -2.51
N SER A 159 26.03 -3.26 -2.03
CA SER A 159 24.60 -3.38 -2.30
C SER A 159 23.82 -2.29 -1.57
N VAL A 160 22.58 -2.02 -1.98
CA VAL A 160 21.70 -1.10 -1.26
C VAL A 160 21.52 -1.55 0.19
N GLY A 161 21.41 -2.86 0.45
CA GLY A 161 21.37 -3.39 1.82
C GLY A 161 22.64 -3.09 2.63
N GLU A 162 23.83 -3.17 2.02
CA GLU A 162 25.08 -2.80 2.66
C GLU A 162 25.19 -1.29 2.92
N VAL A 163 24.70 -0.45 2.00
CA VAL A 163 24.61 1.01 2.20
C VAL A 163 23.69 1.35 3.37
N VAL A 164 22.54 0.69 3.47
CA VAL A 164 21.63 0.81 4.62
C VAL A 164 22.36 0.43 5.91
N GLY A 165 23.06 -0.70 5.95
CA GLY A 165 23.81 -1.14 7.13
C GLY A 165 24.85 -0.12 7.61
N VAL A 166 25.61 0.47 6.67
CA VAL A 166 26.61 1.51 7.00
C VAL A 166 25.96 2.76 7.59
N LEU A 167 24.81 3.19 7.05
CA LEU A 167 24.11 4.37 7.54
C LEU A 167 23.43 4.11 8.89
N ALA A 168 22.87 2.92 9.10
CA ALA A 168 22.25 2.50 10.36
C ALA A 168 23.27 2.54 11.50
N GLU A 169 24.45 1.95 11.27
CA GLU A 169 25.55 1.96 12.24
C GLU A 169 26.03 3.39 12.55
N ARG A 170 26.19 4.23 11.52
CA ARG A 170 26.62 5.62 11.66
C ARG A 170 25.63 6.47 12.47
N LEU A 171 24.34 6.22 12.30
CA LEU A 171 23.26 6.97 12.97
C LEU A 171 22.88 6.36 14.33
N GLY A 172 23.30 5.13 14.63
CA GLY A 172 22.92 4.42 15.84
C GLY A 172 21.45 4.03 15.87
N VAL A 173 20.84 3.78 14.70
CA VAL A 173 19.42 3.42 14.54
C VAL A 173 19.28 2.02 13.94
N PRO A 174 18.17 1.31 14.21
CA PRO A 174 17.89 0.02 13.57
C PRO A 174 17.77 0.13 12.04
N ILE A 175 18.17 -0.93 11.32
CA ILE A 175 18.15 -0.99 9.84
C ILE A 175 16.72 -0.76 9.32
N GLU A 176 15.73 -1.36 9.98
CA GLU A 176 14.31 -1.27 9.64
C GLU A 176 13.74 0.15 9.68
N GLU A 177 14.37 1.07 10.42
CA GLU A 177 13.91 2.47 10.49
C GLU A 177 14.35 3.29 9.26
N ILE A 178 15.47 2.93 8.64
CA ILE A 178 16.07 3.72 7.54
C ILE A 178 16.10 3.02 6.18
N ALA A 179 15.89 1.70 6.14
CA ALA A 179 15.98 0.91 4.91
C ALA A 179 15.12 1.48 3.78
N GLY A 180 13.85 1.76 4.06
CA GLY A 180 12.91 2.31 3.07
C GLY A 180 13.31 3.71 2.60
N GLN A 181 13.80 4.57 3.51
CA GLN A 181 14.24 5.92 3.16
C GLN A 181 15.46 5.90 2.24
N VAL A 182 16.46 5.07 2.56
CA VAL A 182 17.66 4.91 1.73
C VAL A 182 17.31 4.30 0.37
N ALA A 183 16.45 3.29 0.32
CA ALA A 183 15.99 2.70 -0.93
C ALA A 183 15.27 3.72 -1.82
N GLN A 184 14.42 4.58 -1.23
CA GLN A 184 13.76 5.68 -1.92
C GLN A 184 14.77 6.71 -2.47
N MET A 185 15.75 7.11 -1.68
CA MET A 185 16.81 8.02 -2.13
C MET A 185 17.59 7.43 -3.32
N VAL A 186 17.92 6.13 -3.27
CA VAL A 186 18.59 5.42 -4.37
C VAL A 186 17.71 5.40 -5.61
N TYR A 187 16.42 5.09 -5.48
CA TYR A 187 15.47 5.09 -6.59
C TYR A 187 15.41 6.45 -7.29
N GLU A 188 15.22 7.53 -6.53
CA GLU A 188 15.18 8.89 -7.07
C GLU A 188 16.48 9.25 -7.80
N MET A 189 17.63 8.91 -7.23
CA MET A 189 18.90 9.17 -7.87
C MET A 189 19.12 8.35 -9.16
N LEU A 190 18.58 7.14 -9.25
CA LEU A 190 18.55 6.37 -10.50
C LEU A 190 17.73 7.10 -11.57
N GLN A 191 16.52 7.56 -11.24
CA GLN A 191 15.66 8.31 -12.16
C GLN A 191 16.31 9.64 -12.62
N LEU A 192 17.01 10.33 -11.73
CA LEU A 192 17.74 11.57 -12.03
C LEU A 192 19.05 11.32 -12.79
N GLY A 193 19.49 10.08 -12.96
CA GLY A 193 20.78 9.72 -13.57
C GLY A 193 22.00 10.10 -12.74
N LEU A 194 21.80 10.30 -11.42
CA LEU A 194 22.82 10.54 -10.41
C LEU A 194 23.45 9.24 -9.92
N LEU A 195 22.69 8.14 -9.98
CA LEU A 195 23.19 6.77 -9.87
C LEU A 195 22.91 6.04 -11.19
N ALA A 196 23.65 4.96 -11.44
CA ALA A 196 23.42 4.04 -12.55
C ALA A 196 23.28 2.63 -12.01
N ASN A 197 22.36 1.86 -12.60
CA ASN A 197 22.28 0.42 -12.40
C ASN A 197 23.34 -0.26 -13.29
N PRO A 198 24.31 -0.99 -12.73
CA PRO A 198 25.29 -1.72 -13.55
C PRO A 198 24.65 -2.74 -14.50
N ASP A 199 23.50 -3.31 -14.15
CA ASP A 199 22.84 -4.35 -14.95
C ASP A 199 22.04 -3.78 -16.14
N GLU A 200 21.71 -2.49 -16.14
CA GLU A 200 21.06 -1.83 -17.30
C GLU A 200 22.01 -1.73 -18.52
N PHE A 201 23.33 -1.86 -18.32
CA PHE A 201 24.31 -1.83 -19.42
C PHE A 201 24.33 -3.13 -20.26
N VAL A 202 23.72 -4.22 -19.81
CA VAL A 202 23.78 -5.52 -20.51
C VAL A 202 22.71 -5.64 -21.62
N GLN A 203 21.67 -4.80 -21.63
CA GLN A 203 20.58 -4.90 -22.63
C GLN A 203 20.79 -4.10 -23.92
N LEU A 204 21.80 -3.23 -24.00
CA LEU A 204 22.03 -2.37 -25.17
C LEU A 204 23.05 -2.91 -26.19
N ASP A 205 23.74 -4.00 -25.88
CA ASP A 205 24.76 -4.62 -26.77
C ASP A 205 24.27 -5.92 -27.47
N LEU A 206 22.96 -6.19 -27.47
CA LEU A 206 22.35 -7.36 -28.13
C LEU A 206 21.39 -7.02 -29.28
N THR A 207 21.70 -5.99 -30.08
CA THR A 207 20.99 -5.73 -31.35
C THR A 207 21.94 -5.73 -32.53
#